data_AF-A0A258K580-F1
#
_entry.id   AF-A0A258K580-F1
#
_cell.length_a   1.000
_cell.length_b   1.000
_cell.length_c   1.000
_cell.angle_alpha   90.00
_cell.angle_beta   90.00
_cell.angle_gamma   90.00
#
_symmetry.space_group_name_H-M   'P 1'
#
loop_
_entity.id
_entity.type
_entity.pdbx_description
1 polymer ?
#
loop_
_entity_poly.entity_id
_entity_poly.type
_entity_poly.pdbx_seq_one_letter_code
_entity_poly.pdbx_strand_id
1 'polypeptide(L)'
;NAQVALYQSGEVDFLVATDAIGMGLNMDVDHVAFAGLRKFDGVRTRWLHPQEVGQIAGRAGRYTRDGTFGVTGDCDEMDEDLVESVVNHQFEPIIAAEWRSARLDFGSLPLLLKSLGQGPGRAGLTLSNEVLDERTLRKLSQQDDVIARCKADRSALLRLWDVCQTPDFRKTTDDDHQRMVRTLFDDLTTGKKRLPEDWINSQFKALDRTDGEIDSLAARLSGVRTLSYIANRPDWLANPAHWQGVTRQLEDRISDTLHEKLMARFIDRRTSVLMRQLGEREVMLAGVSPDGAVTVEGHVVGHLAGVTFTPEKGASALEEKALRNAAVRAVGPEIARRL
;
A
#
# COMPACT_ATOMS: atom_id res chain seq x y z
N ASN A 1 11.34 7.28 2.96
CA ASN A 1 10.01 7.19 2.34
C ASN A 1 9.73 8.54 1.67
N ALA A 2 9.83 8.60 0.34
CA ALA A 2 9.86 9.87 -0.40
C ALA A 2 8.53 10.66 -0.32
N GLN A 3 7.38 9.97 -0.24
CA GLN A 3 6.06 10.62 -0.12
C GLN A 3 5.90 11.39 1.19
N VAL A 4 6.44 10.83 2.28
CA VAL A 4 6.43 11.50 3.59
C VAL A 4 7.35 12.73 3.58
N ALA A 5 8.48 12.66 2.88
CA ALA A 5 9.41 13.78 2.76
C ALA A 5 8.81 14.96 1.97
N LEU A 6 8.02 14.70 0.93
CA LEU A 6 7.30 15.74 0.17
C LEU A 6 6.27 16.47 1.05
N TYR A 7 5.51 15.72 1.85
CA TYR A 7 4.56 16.32 2.79
C TYR A 7 5.27 17.12 3.89
N GLN A 8 6.34 16.56 4.47
CA GLN A 8 7.11 17.24 5.53
C GLN A 8 7.89 18.46 5.05
N SER A 9 8.26 18.52 3.77
CA SER A 9 8.89 19.70 3.17
C SER A 9 7.88 20.80 2.83
N GLY A 10 6.58 20.53 2.94
CA GLY A 10 5.52 21.47 2.60
C GLY A 10 5.28 21.63 1.09
N GLU A 11 5.85 20.74 0.26
CA GLU A 11 5.59 20.75 -1.19
C GLU A 11 4.16 20.30 -1.53
N VAL A 12 3.50 19.58 -0.61
CA VAL A 12 2.10 19.17 -0.71
C VAL A 12 1.35 19.43 0.59
N ASP A 13 0.18 20.04 0.49
CA ASP A 13 -0.64 20.41 1.66
C ASP A 13 -1.44 19.24 2.25
N PHE A 14 -1.71 18.21 1.44
CA PHE A 14 -2.57 17.09 1.81
C PHE A 14 -1.91 15.76 1.46
N LEU A 15 -2.10 14.77 2.32
CA LEU A 15 -1.73 13.38 2.07
C LEU A 15 -2.97 12.48 2.14
N VAL A 16 -3.14 11.62 1.13
CA VAL A 16 -4.13 10.55 1.14
C VAL A 16 -3.42 9.23 1.40
N ALA A 17 -3.79 8.54 2.47
CA ALA A 17 -3.16 7.30 2.90
C ALA A 17 -4.19 6.27 3.38
N THR A 18 -3.80 4.99 3.40
CA THR A 18 -4.57 3.93 4.05
C THR A 18 -4.30 3.91 5.56
N ASP A 19 -5.01 3.04 6.28
CA ASP A 19 -4.81 2.79 7.72
C ASP A 19 -3.37 2.42 8.12
N ALA A 20 -2.55 1.99 7.15
CA ALA A 20 -1.12 1.79 7.33
C ALA A 20 -0.39 3.01 7.93
N ILE A 21 -0.89 4.24 7.74
CA ILE A 21 -0.31 5.44 8.39
C ILE A 21 -0.35 5.37 9.92
N GLY A 22 -1.30 4.61 10.48
CA GLY A 22 -1.44 4.34 11.91
C GLY A 22 -0.22 3.65 12.52
N MET A 23 0.68 3.07 11.71
CA MET A 23 1.92 2.43 12.18
C MET A 23 3.15 2.79 11.33
N GLY A 24 4.29 3.08 11.97
CA GLY A 24 5.59 3.01 11.29
C GLY A 24 6.04 4.24 10.47
N LEU A 25 5.33 5.37 10.53
CA LEU A 25 5.79 6.63 9.92
C LEU A 25 5.70 7.77 10.94
N ASN A 26 6.80 8.50 11.13
CA ASN A 26 6.81 9.73 11.92
C ASN A 26 6.43 10.89 10.98
N MET A 27 5.26 11.48 11.20
CA MET A 27 4.72 12.56 10.38
C MET A 27 4.21 13.69 11.27
N ASP A 28 4.31 14.93 10.78
CA ASP A 28 3.69 16.11 11.39
C ASP A 28 2.33 16.31 10.73
N VAL A 29 1.25 15.80 11.33
CA VAL A 29 -0.10 15.95 10.80
C VAL A 29 -0.91 16.77 11.80
N ASP A 30 -1.54 17.85 11.37
CA ASP A 30 -2.38 18.67 12.26
C ASP A 30 -3.85 18.18 12.27
N HIS A 31 -4.32 17.59 11.16
CA HIS A 31 -5.69 17.09 11.00
C HIS A 31 -5.75 15.76 10.26
N VAL A 32 -6.57 14.83 10.74
CA VAL A 32 -6.87 13.55 10.06
C VAL A 32 -8.35 13.47 9.70
N ALA A 33 -8.65 13.36 8.41
CA ALA A 33 -10.01 13.17 7.91
C ALA A 33 -10.21 11.73 7.38
N PHE A 34 -11.21 11.03 7.91
CA PHE A 34 -11.58 9.70 7.44
C PHE A 34 -12.47 9.82 6.20
N ALA A 35 -12.04 9.17 5.10
CA ALA A 35 -12.84 9.05 3.87
C ALA A 35 -13.85 7.89 3.92
N GLY A 36 -13.80 7.07 4.97
CA GLY A 36 -14.71 5.96 5.20
C GLY A 36 -14.44 5.31 6.55
N LEU A 37 -15.50 4.94 7.26
CA LEU A 37 -15.45 4.34 8.60
C LEU A 37 -15.64 2.82 8.57
N ARG A 38 -15.63 2.21 7.37
CA ARG A 38 -15.80 0.77 7.17
C ARG A 38 -14.59 0.20 6.43
N LYS A 39 -14.15 -0.98 6.85
CA LYS A 39 -13.04 -1.70 6.21
C LYS A 39 -13.34 -3.18 5.99
N PHE A 40 -12.71 -3.77 4.98
CA PHE A 40 -12.71 -5.21 4.75
C PHE A 40 -11.60 -5.86 5.58
N ASP A 41 -11.94 -6.75 6.50
CA ASP A 41 -10.99 -7.44 7.39
C ASP A 41 -10.43 -8.75 6.83
N GLY A 42 -10.70 -9.04 5.56
CA GLY A 42 -10.38 -10.31 4.91
C GLY A 42 -11.59 -11.25 4.78
N VAL A 43 -12.65 -11.02 5.57
CA VAL A 43 -13.88 -11.84 5.55
C VAL A 43 -15.09 -11.00 5.20
N ARG A 44 -15.24 -9.83 5.84
CA ARG A 44 -16.41 -8.96 5.63
C ARG A 44 -16.06 -7.49 5.78
N THR A 45 -16.93 -6.64 5.24
CA THR A 45 -16.86 -5.19 5.47
C THR A 45 -17.54 -4.85 6.78
N ARG A 46 -16.78 -4.36 7.76
CA ARG A 46 -17.24 -3.96 9.09
C ARG A 46 -16.83 -2.53 9.42
N TRP A 47 -17.45 -1.93 10.43
CA TRP A 47 -17.02 -0.65 10.99
C TRP A 47 -15.63 -0.75 11.63
N LEU A 48 -14.91 0.36 11.63
CA LEU A 48 -13.67 0.52 12.39
C LEU A 48 -13.97 0.45 13.89
N HIS A 49 -13.12 -0.24 14.63
CA HIS A 49 -13.19 -0.25 16.09
C HIS A 49 -12.57 1.03 16.66
N PRO A 50 -12.98 1.47 17.88
CA PRO A 50 -12.41 2.64 18.54
C PRO A 50 -10.88 2.63 18.58
N GLN A 51 -10.24 1.49 18.85
CA GLN A 51 -8.77 1.40 18.84
C GLN A 51 -8.14 1.64 17.45
N GLU A 52 -8.82 1.26 16.37
CA GLU A 52 -8.34 1.47 14.99
C GLU A 52 -8.46 2.95 14.62
N VAL A 53 -9.59 3.58 14.98
CA VAL A 53 -9.82 5.02 14.80
C VAL A 53 -8.82 5.80 15.63
N GLY A 54 -8.65 5.48 16.91
CA GLY A 54 -7.69 6.14 17.80
C GLY A 54 -6.24 6.00 17.32
N GLN A 55 -5.85 4.86 16.76
CA GLN A 55 -4.52 4.68 16.19
C GLN A 55 -4.26 5.57 14.97
N ILE A 56 -5.28 5.80 14.13
CA ILE A 56 -5.19 6.64 12.93
C ILE A 56 -5.33 8.13 13.30
N ALA A 57 -6.37 8.48 14.06
CA ALA A 57 -6.66 9.84 14.51
C ALA A 57 -5.55 10.38 15.42
N GLY A 58 -4.95 9.53 16.26
CA GLY A 58 -3.79 9.89 17.10
C GLY A 58 -2.51 10.20 16.33
N ARG A 59 -2.53 10.14 14.99
CA ARG A 59 -1.48 10.74 14.15
C ARG A 59 -1.59 12.24 14.04
N ALA A 60 -2.78 12.80 14.29
CA ALA A 60 -2.97 14.24 14.37
C ALA A 60 -2.40 14.77 15.68
N GLY A 61 -1.65 15.85 15.62
CA GLY A 61 -1.03 16.51 16.77
C GLY A 61 0.34 15.95 17.16
N ARG A 62 0.90 16.55 18.20
CA ARG A 62 2.17 16.17 18.84
C ARG A 62 2.09 16.45 20.34
N TYR A 63 3.10 15.99 21.09
CA TYR A 63 3.21 16.23 22.54
C TYR A 63 2.95 17.68 22.97
N THR A 64 3.22 18.67 22.10
CA THR A 64 3.05 20.10 22.39
C THR A 64 1.94 20.80 21.60
N ARG A 65 1.24 20.10 20.71
CA ARG A 65 0.20 20.69 19.84
C ARG A 65 -0.95 19.72 19.66
N ASP A 66 -2.15 20.14 20.02
CA ASP A 66 -3.34 19.34 19.82
C ASP A 66 -3.61 19.14 18.33
N GLY A 67 -4.03 17.93 17.97
CA GLY A 67 -4.51 17.59 16.65
C GLY A 67 -6.03 17.53 16.62
N THR A 68 -6.58 17.52 15.41
CA THR A 68 -8.02 17.31 15.22
C THR A 68 -8.27 16.12 14.29
N PHE A 69 -9.44 15.51 14.40
CA PHE A 69 -9.86 14.48 13.46
C PHE A 69 -11.34 14.63 13.13
N GLY A 70 -11.75 14.08 11.99
CA GLY A 70 -13.13 14.13 11.53
C GLY A 70 -13.33 13.27 10.29
N VAL A 71 -14.38 13.55 9.53
CA VAL A 71 -14.72 12.83 8.30
C VAL A 71 -14.67 13.77 7.10
N THR A 72 -14.46 13.22 5.90
CA THR A 72 -14.63 13.98 4.65
C THR A 72 -16.11 14.20 4.35
N GLY A 73 -16.45 15.20 3.53
CA GLY A 73 -17.85 15.58 3.26
C GLY A 73 -18.77 14.49 2.72
N ASP A 74 -18.24 13.49 2.01
CA ASP A 74 -19.04 12.37 1.46
C ASP A 74 -19.09 11.13 2.39
N CYS A 75 -18.49 11.21 3.58
CA CYS A 75 -18.46 10.11 4.54
C CYS A 75 -19.54 10.30 5.61
N ASP A 76 -20.13 9.19 6.06
CA ASP A 76 -21.04 9.18 7.20
C ASP A 76 -20.38 9.85 8.42
N GLU A 77 -21.17 10.60 9.19
CA GLU A 77 -20.72 11.21 10.44
C GLU A 77 -20.28 10.13 11.43
N MET A 78 -19.30 10.47 12.27
CA MET A 78 -18.87 9.59 13.34
C MET A 78 -19.92 9.58 14.45
N ASP A 79 -20.18 8.39 15.00
CA ASP A 79 -20.98 8.23 16.20
C ASP A 79 -20.33 9.00 17.38
N GLU A 80 -21.15 9.70 18.19
CA GLU A 80 -20.68 10.45 19.36
C GLU A 80 -19.99 9.52 20.37
N ASP A 81 -20.48 8.30 20.56
CA ASP A 81 -19.90 7.31 21.48
C ASP A 81 -18.50 6.87 21.01
N LEU A 82 -18.31 6.77 19.68
CA LEU A 82 -17.01 6.46 19.07
C LEU A 82 -16.03 7.61 19.28
N VAL A 83 -16.47 8.86 19.06
CA VAL A 83 -15.65 10.06 19.28
C VAL A 83 -15.24 10.16 20.75
N GLU A 84 -16.18 9.98 21.67
CA GLU A 84 -15.91 10.01 23.11
C GLU A 84 -14.91 8.93 23.52
N SER A 85 -15.09 7.71 23.03
CA SER A 85 -14.17 6.59 23.29
C SER A 85 -12.74 6.89 22.83
N VAL A 86 -12.59 7.50 21.65
CA VAL A 86 -11.28 7.88 21.10
C VAL A 86 -10.65 9.02 21.89
N VAL A 87 -11.38 10.10 22.16
CA VAL A 87 -10.86 11.28 22.88
C VAL A 87 -10.46 10.92 24.31
N ASN A 88 -11.29 10.13 25.00
CA ASN A 88 -11.05 9.73 26.39
C ASN A 88 -10.17 8.48 26.53
N HIS A 89 -9.64 7.94 25.44
CA HIS A 89 -8.80 6.74 25.42
C HIS A 89 -9.45 5.52 26.09
N GLN A 90 -10.77 5.37 25.90
CA GLN A 90 -11.55 4.26 26.42
C GLN A 90 -11.66 3.17 25.34
N PHE A 91 -10.85 2.12 25.48
CA PHE A 91 -10.82 1.01 24.53
C PHE A 91 -11.16 -0.31 25.22
N GLU A 92 -11.86 -1.19 24.50
CA GLU A 92 -12.18 -2.51 25.01
C GLU A 92 -10.90 -3.33 25.26
N PRO A 93 -10.78 -4.02 26.41
CA PRO A 93 -9.63 -4.87 26.68
C PRO A 93 -9.63 -6.07 25.73
N ILE A 94 -8.43 -6.47 25.29
CA ILE A 94 -8.25 -7.69 24.50
C ILE A 94 -8.44 -8.90 25.43
N ILE A 95 -9.59 -9.55 25.33
CA ILE A 95 -9.97 -10.71 26.16
C ILE A 95 -9.60 -12.06 25.54
N ALA A 96 -9.27 -12.08 24.23
CA ALA A 96 -8.88 -13.29 23.53
C ALA A 96 -7.81 -13.02 22.46
N ALA A 97 -7.00 -14.03 22.16
CA ALA A 97 -6.05 -14.00 21.05
C ALA A 97 -6.08 -15.31 20.27
N GLU A 98 -5.90 -15.22 18.96
CA GLU A 98 -5.65 -16.39 18.13
C GLU A 98 -4.26 -16.96 18.44
N TRP A 99 -4.20 -18.28 18.54
CA TRP A 99 -3.02 -19.02 18.94
C TRP A 99 -2.79 -20.20 18.01
N ARG A 100 -1.52 -20.47 17.72
CA ARG A 100 -1.06 -21.64 16.99
C ARG A 100 0.10 -22.28 17.73
N SER A 101 0.19 -23.60 17.66
CA SER A 101 1.28 -24.33 18.31
C SER A 101 2.64 -23.94 17.74
N ALA A 102 3.55 -23.51 18.63
CA ALA A 102 4.96 -23.32 18.31
C ALA A 102 5.77 -24.64 18.40
N ARG A 103 5.20 -25.68 19.03
CA ARG A 103 5.86 -26.98 19.23
C ARG A 103 5.33 -27.96 18.19
N LEU A 104 6.01 -28.02 17.05
CA LEU A 104 5.64 -28.88 15.93
C LEU A 104 6.32 -30.24 16.04
N ASP A 105 5.57 -31.30 15.72
CA ASP A 105 6.07 -32.68 15.76
C ASP A 105 6.47 -33.17 14.37
N PHE A 106 7.78 -33.19 14.10
CA PHE A 106 8.36 -33.70 12.86
C PHE A 106 8.71 -35.19 12.93
N GLY A 107 8.03 -35.97 13.76
CA GLY A 107 8.18 -37.43 13.82
C GLY A 107 7.54 -38.16 12.63
N SER A 108 6.44 -37.62 12.10
CA SER A 108 5.81 -38.08 10.85
C SER A 108 4.86 -37.01 10.31
N LEU A 109 4.48 -37.12 9.03
CA LEU A 109 3.54 -36.18 8.42
C LEU A 109 2.18 -36.10 9.16
N PRO A 110 1.56 -37.22 9.61
CA PRO A 110 0.36 -37.16 10.46
C PRO A 110 0.58 -36.47 11.80
N LEU A 111 1.74 -36.67 12.44
CA LEU A 111 2.06 -36.01 13.72
C LEU A 111 2.25 -34.50 13.53
N LEU A 112 2.86 -34.07 12.43
CA LEU A 112 3.00 -32.65 12.10
C LEU A 112 1.63 -31.99 11.96
N LEU A 113 0.75 -32.56 11.13
CA LEU A 113 -0.62 -32.07 10.96
C LEU A 113 -1.40 -32.03 12.29
N LYS A 114 -1.25 -33.07 13.12
CA LYS A 114 -1.88 -33.12 14.45
C LYS A 114 -1.35 -32.02 15.37
N SER A 115 -0.05 -31.76 15.36
CA SER A 115 0.59 -30.73 16.21
C SER A 115 0.19 -29.32 15.80
N LEU A 116 -0.08 -29.07 14.51
CA LEU A 116 -0.58 -27.78 14.01
C LEU A 116 -2.02 -27.50 14.45
N GLY A 117 -2.88 -28.52 14.41
CA GLY A 117 -4.28 -28.44 14.84
C GLY A 117 -4.48 -28.61 16.36
N GLN A 118 -3.42 -28.64 17.16
CA GLN A 118 -3.55 -28.71 18.61
C GLN A 118 -4.18 -27.40 19.11
N GLY A 119 -5.22 -27.49 19.96
CA GLY A 119 -5.83 -26.32 20.60
C GLY A 119 -5.00 -25.79 21.78
N PRO A 120 -5.16 -24.51 22.14
CA PRO A 120 -4.47 -23.93 23.28
C PRO A 120 -4.98 -24.51 24.61
N GLY A 121 -4.09 -24.67 25.59
CA GLY A 121 -4.44 -25.12 26.95
C GLY A 121 -4.74 -23.98 27.94
N ARG A 122 -4.87 -22.74 27.46
CA ARG A 122 -5.02 -21.53 28.29
C ARG A 122 -6.29 -20.77 27.91
N ALA A 123 -7.08 -20.40 28.91
CA ALA A 123 -8.26 -19.55 28.71
C ALA A 123 -7.89 -18.20 28.07
N GLY A 124 -8.75 -17.70 27.19
CA GLY A 124 -8.47 -16.50 26.39
C GLY A 124 -7.60 -16.76 25.16
N LEU A 125 -7.21 -18.00 24.87
CA LEU A 125 -6.60 -18.35 23.59
C LEU A 125 -7.57 -19.22 22.79
N THR A 126 -7.69 -18.93 21.50
CA THR A 126 -8.45 -19.73 20.54
C THR A 126 -7.53 -20.22 19.45
N LEU A 127 -7.74 -21.45 18.96
CA LEU A 127 -6.97 -21.95 17.82
C LEU A 127 -7.20 -21.02 16.61
N SER A 128 -6.11 -20.59 15.97
CA SER A 128 -6.20 -19.78 14.76
C SER A 128 -6.91 -20.54 13.65
N ASN A 129 -7.61 -19.80 12.78
CA ASN A 129 -8.16 -20.39 11.56
C ASN A 129 -7.07 -20.99 10.67
N GLU A 130 -7.44 -21.91 9.79
CA GLU A 130 -6.50 -22.53 8.87
C GLU A 130 -5.96 -21.50 7.86
N VAL A 131 -4.69 -21.12 8.02
CA VAL A 131 -4.00 -20.15 7.16
C VAL A 131 -3.33 -20.83 5.96
N LEU A 132 -2.81 -20.03 5.03
CA LEU A 132 -2.28 -20.48 3.74
C LEU A 132 -1.29 -21.65 3.84
N ASP A 133 -0.35 -21.60 4.79
CA ASP A 133 0.68 -22.64 4.94
C ASP A 133 0.09 -24.00 5.33
N GLU A 134 -0.91 -24.03 6.21
CA GLU A 134 -1.57 -25.23 6.70
C GLU A 134 -2.46 -25.84 5.63
N ARG A 135 -3.22 -25.00 4.91
CA ARG A 135 -4.04 -25.44 3.77
C ARG A 135 -3.16 -26.07 2.69
N THR A 136 -2.04 -25.43 2.36
CA THR A 136 -1.05 -25.96 1.42
C THR A 136 -0.47 -27.29 1.91
N LEU A 137 -0.03 -27.37 3.17
CA LEU A 137 0.50 -28.59 3.75
C LEU A 137 -0.53 -29.73 3.70
N ARG A 138 -1.78 -29.46 4.11
CA ARG A 138 -2.86 -30.45 4.10
C ARG A 138 -3.10 -30.96 2.69
N LYS A 139 -3.12 -30.08 1.69
CA LYS A 139 -3.28 -30.49 0.29
C LYS A 139 -2.13 -31.36 -0.22
N LEU A 140 -0.88 -30.93 0.00
CA LEU A 140 0.29 -31.69 -0.44
C LEU A 140 0.44 -33.01 0.33
N SER A 141 -0.01 -33.06 1.58
CA SER A 141 0.03 -34.27 2.41
C SER A 141 -0.89 -35.39 1.94
N GLN A 142 -1.80 -35.12 0.98
CA GLN A 142 -2.68 -36.11 0.37
C GLN A 142 -2.06 -36.78 -0.86
N GLN A 143 -0.88 -36.33 -1.29
CA GLN A 143 -0.20 -36.85 -2.48
C GLN A 143 0.71 -38.02 -2.10
N ASP A 144 0.49 -39.18 -2.71
CA ASP A 144 1.17 -40.43 -2.35
C ASP A 144 2.70 -40.33 -2.40
N ASP A 145 3.23 -39.61 -3.39
CA ASP A 145 4.67 -39.45 -3.56
C ASP A 145 5.29 -38.51 -2.52
N VAL A 146 4.56 -37.47 -2.07
CA VAL A 146 4.96 -36.61 -0.94
C VAL A 146 4.99 -37.41 0.35
N ILE A 147 3.95 -38.22 0.60
CA ILE A 147 3.88 -39.10 1.78
C ILE A 147 5.06 -40.07 1.78
N ALA A 148 5.30 -40.75 0.66
CA ALA A 148 6.39 -41.71 0.52
C ALA A 148 7.76 -41.05 0.77
N ARG A 149 7.98 -39.85 0.23
CA ARG A 149 9.23 -39.10 0.41
C ARG A 149 9.44 -38.64 1.84
N CYS A 150 8.43 -38.08 2.49
CA CYS A 150 8.50 -37.66 3.90
C CYS A 150 8.67 -38.85 4.86
N LYS A 151 8.18 -40.04 4.48
CA LYS A 151 8.39 -41.27 5.25
C LYS A 151 9.81 -41.81 5.10
N ALA A 152 10.40 -41.69 3.91
CA ALA A 152 11.75 -42.17 3.61
C ALA A 152 12.85 -41.24 4.15
N ASP A 153 12.62 -39.92 4.12
CA ASP A 153 13.62 -38.91 4.50
C ASP A 153 12.99 -37.85 5.43
N ARG A 154 13.42 -37.82 6.68
CA ARG A 154 12.96 -36.82 7.67
C ARG A 154 13.31 -35.38 7.24
N SER A 155 14.40 -35.18 6.52
CA SER A 155 14.76 -33.85 5.98
C SER A 155 13.75 -33.37 4.94
N ALA A 156 13.11 -34.29 4.21
CA ALA A 156 12.02 -33.94 3.29
C ALA A 156 10.77 -33.47 4.06
N LEU A 157 10.45 -34.07 5.21
CA LEU A 157 9.33 -33.58 6.04
C LEU A 157 9.57 -32.16 6.58
N LEU A 158 10.78 -31.87 7.05
CA LEU A 158 11.16 -30.51 7.45
C LEU A 158 11.06 -29.55 6.27
N ARG A 159 11.57 -29.96 5.10
CA ARG A 159 11.53 -29.14 3.90
C ARG A 159 10.11 -28.89 3.40
N LEU A 160 9.23 -29.88 3.47
CA LEU A 160 7.82 -29.73 3.11
C LEU A 160 7.18 -28.60 3.91
N TRP A 161 7.43 -28.57 5.21
CA TRP A 161 6.93 -27.49 6.06
C TRP A 161 7.57 -26.14 5.72
N ASP A 162 8.88 -26.08 5.53
CA ASP A 162 9.59 -24.84 5.15
C ASP A 162 9.02 -24.22 3.87
N VAL A 163 8.71 -25.02 2.85
CA VAL A 163 8.17 -24.50 1.58
C VAL A 163 6.71 -24.09 1.69
N CYS A 164 5.91 -24.76 2.54
CA CYS A 164 4.52 -24.37 2.79
C CYS A 164 4.42 -22.98 3.44
N GLN A 165 5.46 -22.54 4.16
CA GLN A 165 5.54 -21.19 4.73
C GLN A 165 5.87 -20.08 3.71
N THR A 166 6.01 -20.41 2.42
CA THR A 166 6.27 -19.41 1.37
C THR A 166 5.06 -18.47 1.23
N PRO A 167 5.21 -17.15 1.43
CA PRO A 167 4.09 -16.22 1.31
C PRO A 167 3.61 -16.08 -0.14
N ASP A 168 2.30 -15.95 -0.32
CA ASP A 168 1.73 -15.57 -1.62
C ASP A 168 1.60 -14.04 -1.75
N PHE A 169 2.72 -13.39 -2.07
CA PHE A 169 2.73 -11.95 -2.35
C PHE A 169 1.90 -11.55 -3.58
N ARG A 170 1.68 -12.49 -4.50
CA ARG A 170 0.95 -12.27 -5.76
C ARG A 170 -0.56 -12.42 -5.58
N LYS A 171 -1.03 -12.94 -4.44
CA LYS A 171 -2.45 -13.21 -4.16
C LYS A 171 -3.08 -14.04 -5.29
N THR A 172 -2.36 -15.07 -5.70
CA THR A 172 -2.80 -16.04 -6.72
C THR A 172 -3.93 -16.91 -6.19
N THR A 173 -4.48 -17.76 -7.05
CA THR A 173 -5.41 -18.80 -6.63
C THR A 173 -4.72 -19.81 -5.72
N ASP A 174 -5.47 -20.43 -4.79
CA ASP A 174 -4.93 -21.46 -3.91
C ASP A 174 -4.24 -22.60 -4.71
N ASP A 175 -4.81 -22.99 -5.85
CA ASP A 175 -4.25 -24.04 -6.73
C ASP A 175 -2.89 -23.62 -7.34
N ASP A 176 -2.77 -22.38 -7.84
CA ASP A 176 -1.51 -21.91 -8.43
C ASP A 176 -0.41 -21.77 -7.38
N HIS A 177 -0.76 -21.30 -6.18
CA HIS A 177 0.16 -21.25 -5.06
C HIS A 177 0.64 -22.65 -4.66
N GLN A 178 -0.27 -23.61 -4.54
CA GLN A 178 0.07 -25.01 -4.22
C GLN A 178 0.98 -25.64 -5.28
N ARG A 179 0.76 -25.37 -6.57
CA ARG A 179 1.66 -25.84 -7.65
C ARG A 179 3.07 -25.26 -7.49
N MET A 180 3.19 -23.97 -7.18
CA MET A 180 4.49 -23.35 -6.94
C MET A 180 5.21 -24.00 -5.75
N VAL A 181 4.52 -24.14 -4.60
CA VAL A 181 5.08 -24.78 -3.41
C VAL A 181 5.47 -26.24 -3.70
N ARG A 182 4.68 -26.95 -4.50
CA ARG A 182 4.98 -28.30 -4.96
C ARG A 182 6.27 -28.36 -5.77
N THR A 183 6.45 -27.45 -6.74
CA THR A 183 7.71 -27.37 -7.51
C THR A 183 8.91 -27.11 -6.60
N LEU A 184 8.79 -26.17 -5.65
CA LEU A 184 9.85 -25.90 -4.68
C LEU A 184 10.17 -27.14 -3.84
N PHE A 185 9.15 -27.87 -3.38
CA PHE A 185 9.34 -29.11 -2.62
C PHE A 185 10.11 -30.16 -3.42
N ASP A 186 9.72 -30.37 -4.68
CA ASP A 186 10.35 -31.37 -5.54
C ASP A 186 11.83 -31.05 -5.78
N ASP A 187 12.17 -29.82 -6.15
CA ASP A 187 13.55 -29.39 -6.40
C ASP A 187 14.42 -29.40 -5.12
N LEU A 188 13.83 -29.08 -3.97
CA LEU A 188 14.56 -29.02 -2.69
C LEU A 188 14.69 -30.37 -2.00
N THR A 189 14.00 -31.41 -2.48
CA THR A 189 14.07 -32.77 -1.92
C THR A 189 14.66 -33.80 -2.85
N THR A 190 14.83 -33.47 -4.14
CA THR A 190 15.41 -34.35 -5.15
C THR A 190 16.73 -33.79 -5.70
N GLY A 191 17.50 -34.63 -6.39
CA GLY A 191 18.73 -34.22 -7.06
C GLY A 191 19.73 -33.52 -6.14
N LYS A 192 20.07 -32.26 -6.45
CA LYS A 192 21.01 -31.44 -5.68
C LYS A 192 20.39 -30.82 -4.40
N LYS A 193 19.10 -31.05 -4.13
CA LYS A 193 18.33 -30.47 -3.01
C LYS A 193 18.44 -28.93 -2.97
N ARG A 194 18.45 -28.30 -4.14
CA ARG A 194 18.52 -26.85 -4.36
C ARG A 194 17.75 -26.52 -5.63
N LEU A 195 17.17 -25.32 -5.68
CA LEU A 195 16.50 -24.84 -6.89
C LEU A 195 17.52 -24.68 -8.03
N PRO A 196 17.17 -25.10 -9.26
CA PRO A 196 18.03 -24.92 -10.42
C PRO A 196 18.36 -23.45 -10.67
N GLU A 197 19.62 -23.13 -11.00
CA GLU A 197 20.03 -21.76 -11.32
C GLU A 197 19.27 -21.21 -12.55
N ASP A 198 19.00 -22.06 -13.54
CA ASP A 198 18.23 -21.70 -14.72
C ASP A 198 16.78 -21.34 -14.38
N TRP A 199 16.20 -22.01 -13.38
CA TRP A 199 14.84 -21.73 -12.93
C TRP A 199 14.76 -20.31 -12.36
N ILE A 200 15.59 -19.96 -11.37
CA ILE A 200 15.55 -18.62 -10.77
C ILE A 200 15.95 -17.53 -11.77
N ASN A 201 16.89 -17.81 -12.69
CA ASN A 201 17.22 -16.91 -13.79
C ASN A 201 16.01 -16.63 -14.68
N SER A 202 15.26 -17.67 -15.05
CA SER A 202 14.05 -17.51 -15.89
C SER A 202 12.99 -16.67 -15.19
N GLN A 203 12.77 -16.90 -13.89
CA GLN A 203 11.80 -16.13 -13.10
C GLN A 203 12.23 -14.67 -12.97
N PHE A 204 13.51 -14.44 -12.69
CA PHE A 204 14.06 -13.09 -12.59
C PHE A 204 13.91 -12.33 -13.91
N LYS A 205 14.34 -12.93 -15.03
CA LYS A 205 14.23 -12.30 -16.37
C LYS A 205 12.80 -11.94 -16.76
N ALA A 206 11.81 -12.73 -16.37
CA ALA A 206 10.41 -12.42 -16.63
C ALA A 206 9.92 -11.14 -15.91
N LEU A 207 10.56 -10.82 -14.78
CA LEU A 207 10.25 -9.69 -13.90
C LEU A 207 11.22 -8.51 -14.07
N ASP A 208 12.36 -8.67 -14.75
CA ASP A 208 13.39 -7.62 -14.88
C ASP A 208 13.03 -6.57 -15.93
N ARG A 209 11.98 -5.81 -15.66
CA ARG A 209 11.51 -4.73 -16.52
C ARG A 209 10.63 -3.73 -15.78
N THR A 210 10.74 -2.46 -16.15
CA THR A 210 10.05 -1.33 -15.50
C THR A 210 8.97 -0.70 -16.39
N ASP A 211 8.64 -1.34 -17.51
CA ASP A 211 7.54 -0.92 -18.39
C ASP A 211 6.16 -1.29 -17.84
N GLY A 212 5.14 -0.56 -18.31
CA GLY A 212 3.74 -0.81 -18.01
C GLY A 212 3.08 0.23 -17.11
N GLU A 213 1.81 -0.01 -16.83
CA GLU A 213 0.99 0.82 -15.94
C GLU A 213 1.20 0.47 -14.46
N ILE A 214 0.68 1.31 -13.57
CA ILE A 214 0.78 1.17 -12.11
C ILE A 214 0.44 -0.26 -11.65
N ASP A 215 -0.68 -0.82 -12.12
CA ASP A 215 -1.12 -2.17 -11.73
C ASP A 215 -0.16 -3.27 -12.21
N SER A 216 0.43 -3.10 -13.40
CA SER A 216 1.42 -4.05 -13.95
C SER A 216 2.71 -4.03 -13.13
N LEU A 217 3.17 -2.84 -12.73
CA LEU A 217 4.34 -2.67 -11.88
C LEU A 217 4.09 -3.21 -10.47
N ALA A 218 2.92 -2.97 -9.89
CA ALA A 218 2.55 -3.51 -8.58
C ALA A 218 2.51 -5.05 -8.58
N ALA A 219 1.91 -5.66 -9.61
CA ALA A 219 1.89 -7.12 -9.76
C ALA A 219 3.31 -7.69 -9.92
N ARG A 220 4.18 -6.99 -10.66
CA ARG A 220 5.58 -7.39 -10.85
C ARG A 220 6.37 -7.30 -9.53
N LEU A 221 6.18 -6.22 -8.77
CA LEU A 221 6.78 -6.04 -7.45
C LEU A 221 6.41 -7.18 -6.50
N SER A 222 5.14 -7.62 -6.50
CA SER A 222 4.72 -8.83 -5.77
C SER A 222 5.48 -10.08 -6.21
N GLY A 223 5.72 -10.27 -7.50
CA GLY A 223 6.54 -11.37 -8.01
C GLY A 223 8.00 -11.30 -7.54
N VAL A 224 8.58 -10.10 -7.53
CA VAL A 224 9.95 -9.87 -7.05
C VAL A 224 10.07 -10.17 -5.56
N ARG A 225 9.05 -9.85 -4.75
CA ARG A 225 9.01 -10.20 -3.31
C ARG A 225 9.05 -11.72 -3.08
N THR A 226 8.38 -12.50 -3.93
CA THR A 226 8.49 -13.98 -3.87
C THR A 226 9.93 -14.44 -4.16
N LEU A 227 10.59 -13.87 -5.19
CA LEU A 227 11.99 -14.21 -5.48
C LEU A 227 12.95 -13.75 -4.38
N SER A 228 12.72 -12.57 -3.82
CA SER A 228 13.50 -12.03 -2.70
C SER A 228 13.37 -12.93 -1.47
N TYR A 229 12.16 -13.41 -1.14
CA TYR A 229 11.95 -14.39 -0.08
C TYR A 229 12.74 -15.68 -0.31
N ILE A 230 12.67 -16.23 -1.53
CA ILE A 230 13.43 -17.43 -1.92
C ILE A 230 14.93 -17.19 -1.79
N ALA A 231 15.43 -16.04 -2.25
CA ALA A 231 16.84 -15.67 -2.18
C ALA A 231 17.36 -15.50 -0.75
N ASN A 232 16.48 -15.10 0.18
CA ASN A 232 16.79 -14.98 1.60
C ASN A 232 16.75 -16.33 2.35
N ARG A 233 16.35 -17.44 1.69
CA ARG A 233 16.47 -18.76 2.30
C ARG A 233 17.93 -19.23 2.27
N PRO A 234 18.46 -19.76 3.40
CA PRO A 234 19.89 -20.00 3.56
C PRO A 234 20.44 -21.08 2.62
N ASP A 235 19.64 -22.08 2.26
CA ASP A 235 20.09 -23.29 1.58
C ASP A 235 19.26 -23.68 0.34
N TRP A 236 18.36 -22.80 -0.13
CA TRP A 236 17.51 -23.10 -1.29
C TRP A 236 18.23 -22.87 -2.63
N LEU A 237 19.16 -21.92 -2.69
CA LEU A 237 19.91 -21.54 -3.89
C LEU A 237 21.39 -21.89 -3.74
N ALA A 238 22.09 -22.10 -4.86
CA ALA A 238 23.53 -22.32 -4.85
C ALA A 238 24.31 -21.06 -4.39
N ASN A 239 23.86 -19.86 -4.80
CA ASN A 239 24.48 -18.58 -4.43
C ASN A 239 23.43 -17.57 -3.90
N PRO A 240 22.99 -17.72 -2.63
CA PRO A 240 21.97 -16.83 -2.04
C PRO A 240 22.38 -15.36 -2.04
N ALA A 241 23.64 -15.04 -1.72
CA ALA A 241 24.12 -13.66 -1.62
C ALA A 241 24.03 -12.90 -2.95
N HIS A 242 24.39 -13.55 -4.06
CA HIS A 242 24.21 -12.98 -5.40
C HIS A 242 22.73 -12.67 -5.67
N TRP A 243 21.86 -13.66 -5.43
CA TRP A 243 20.43 -13.52 -5.71
C TRP A 243 19.76 -12.46 -4.83
N GLN A 244 20.12 -12.37 -3.56
CA GLN A 244 19.65 -11.31 -2.65
C GLN A 244 19.99 -9.92 -3.18
N GLY A 245 21.22 -9.74 -3.68
CA GLY A 245 21.67 -8.47 -4.26
C GLY A 245 20.87 -8.08 -5.49
N VAL A 246 20.72 -8.99 -6.46
CA VAL A 246 20.02 -8.68 -7.73
C VAL A 246 18.51 -8.53 -7.53
N THR A 247 17.87 -9.34 -6.67
CA THR A 247 16.42 -9.18 -6.40
C THR A 247 16.14 -7.88 -5.67
N ARG A 248 17.02 -7.45 -4.76
CA ARG A 248 16.89 -6.16 -4.06
C ARG A 248 17.01 -4.99 -5.04
N GLN A 249 18.03 -4.99 -5.90
CA GLN A 249 18.20 -3.95 -6.92
C GLN A 249 17.00 -3.88 -7.89
N LEU A 250 16.40 -5.02 -8.22
CA LEU A 250 15.19 -5.06 -9.03
C LEU A 250 13.96 -4.54 -8.28
N GLU A 251 13.81 -4.91 -7.00
CA GLU A 251 12.75 -4.41 -6.13
C GLU A 251 12.80 -2.88 -6.02
N ASP A 252 13.99 -2.32 -5.76
CA ASP A 252 14.22 -0.88 -5.67
C ASP A 252 13.84 -0.17 -6.98
N ARG A 253 14.35 -0.63 -8.13
CA ARG A 253 14.03 -0.04 -9.45
C ARG A 253 12.54 -0.05 -9.79
N ILE A 254 11.85 -1.16 -9.53
CA ILE A 254 10.41 -1.26 -9.81
C ILE A 254 9.63 -0.38 -8.85
N SER A 255 10.00 -0.37 -7.58
CA SER A 255 9.38 0.48 -6.56
C SER A 255 9.52 1.96 -6.89
N ASP A 256 10.71 2.40 -7.31
CA ASP A 256 10.97 3.78 -7.72
C ASP A 256 10.16 4.16 -8.96
N THR A 257 10.15 3.32 -10.00
CA THR A 257 9.35 3.58 -11.22
C THR A 257 7.84 3.63 -10.91
N LEU A 258 7.36 2.72 -10.07
CA LEU A 258 5.98 2.69 -9.61
C LEU A 258 5.64 3.99 -8.85
N HIS A 259 6.55 4.45 -8.01
CA HIS A 259 6.41 5.68 -7.26
C HIS A 259 6.33 6.91 -8.19
N GLU A 260 7.24 7.04 -9.14
CA GLU A 260 7.23 8.12 -10.14
C GLU A 260 5.91 8.17 -10.92
N LYS A 261 5.41 7.02 -11.37
CA LYS A 261 4.11 6.93 -12.08
C LYS A 261 2.92 7.28 -11.20
N LEU A 262 2.95 6.85 -9.94
CA LEU A 262 1.91 7.25 -8.97
C LEU A 262 1.91 8.77 -8.82
N MET A 263 3.08 9.40 -8.65
CA MET A 263 3.19 10.86 -8.52
C MET A 263 2.70 11.60 -9.76
N ALA A 264 3.12 11.18 -10.96
CA ALA A 264 2.64 11.77 -12.22
C ALA A 264 1.10 11.72 -12.34
N ARG A 265 0.49 10.57 -12.02
CA ARG A 265 -0.98 10.41 -12.08
C ARG A 265 -1.73 11.32 -11.10
N PHE A 266 -1.15 11.60 -9.93
CA PHE A 266 -1.73 12.54 -8.97
C PHE A 266 -1.71 13.99 -9.49
N ILE A 267 -0.59 14.42 -10.08
CA ILE A 267 -0.43 15.77 -10.65
C ILE A 267 -1.40 15.97 -11.83
N ASP A 268 -1.50 14.98 -12.73
CA ASP A 268 -2.40 15.04 -13.89
C ASP A 268 -3.87 15.11 -13.46
N ARG A 269 -4.27 14.36 -12.42
CA ARG A 269 -5.64 14.40 -11.88
C ARG A 269 -5.95 15.76 -11.24
N ARG A 270 -5.03 16.34 -10.47
CA ARG A 270 -5.18 17.69 -9.89
C ARG A 270 -5.39 18.72 -11.00
N THR A 271 -4.56 18.67 -12.04
CA THR A 271 -4.67 19.58 -13.19
C THR A 271 -6.01 19.42 -13.90
N SER A 272 -6.46 18.18 -14.11
CA SER A 272 -7.74 17.89 -14.77
C SER A 272 -8.96 18.35 -13.98
N VAL A 273 -8.97 18.16 -12.65
CA VAL A 273 -10.05 18.62 -11.77
C VAL A 273 -10.09 20.15 -11.69
N LEU A 274 -8.93 20.78 -11.61
CA LEU A 274 -8.81 22.24 -11.60
C LEU A 274 -9.34 22.84 -12.92
N MET A 275 -8.98 22.25 -14.07
CA MET A 275 -9.51 22.66 -15.38
C MET A 275 -11.03 22.47 -15.49
N ARG A 276 -11.57 21.41 -14.91
CA ARG A 276 -13.02 21.16 -14.91
C ARG A 276 -13.77 22.17 -14.05
N GLN A 277 -13.25 22.48 -12.86
CA GLN A 277 -13.82 23.50 -11.98
C GLN A 277 -13.74 24.92 -12.58
N LEU A 278 -12.64 25.24 -13.27
CA LEU A 278 -12.48 26.49 -14.06
C LEU A 278 -13.41 26.56 -15.27
N GLY A 279 -13.80 25.41 -15.83
CA GLY A 279 -14.75 25.31 -16.94
C GLY A 279 -16.22 25.38 -16.51
N GLU A 280 -16.57 24.90 -15.31
CA GLU A 280 -17.95 24.75 -14.85
C GLU A 280 -18.48 25.94 -14.00
N ARG A 281 -17.64 26.81 -13.43
CA ARG A 281 -18.12 28.03 -12.74
C ARG A 281 -18.43 29.16 -13.74
N GLU A 282 -19.71 29.44 -13.98
CA GLU A 282 -20.19 30.64 -14.68
C GLU A 282 -19.87 31.96 -13.94
N VAL A 283 -19.54 31.90 -12.65
CA VAL A 283 -19.13 33.06 -11.85
C VAL A 283 -17.68 32.85 -11.41
N MET A 284 -16.73 33.28 -12.24
CA MET A 284 -15.35 33.48 -11.78
C MET A 284 -15.31 34.75 -10.91
N LEU A 285 -14.94 34.61 -9.65
CA LEU A 285 -14.58 35.75 -8.79
C LEU A 285 -13.22 36.27 -9.25
N ALA A 286 -13.25 37.16 -10.22
CA ALA A 286 -12.09 37.89 -10.71
C ALA A 286 -12.03 39.26 -10.04
N GLY A 287 -10.89 39.57 -9.41
CA GLY A 287 -10.61 40.86 -8.79
C GLY A 287 -9.37 41.50 -9.41
N VAL A 288 -9.42 42.81 -9.66
CA VAL A 288 -8.23 43.60 -10.02
C VAL A 288 -7.89 44.48 -8.83
N SER A 289 -6.72 44.23 -8.24
CA SER A 289 -6.21 45.01 -7.12
C SER A 289 -5.80 46.42 -7.55
N PRO A 290 -5.76 47.41 -6.63
CA PRO A 290 -5.41 48.80 -6.96
C PRO A 290 -4.00 48.97 -7.53
N ASP A 291 -3.10 48.04 -7.24
CA ASP A 291 -1.74 47.96 -7.75
C ASP A 291 -1.67 47.41 -9.18
N GLY A 292 -2.78 46.91 -9.75
CA GLY A 292 -2.85 46.33 -11.08
C GLY A 292 -2.77 44.79 -11.11
N ALA A 293 -2.64 44.11 -9.97
CA ALA A 293 -2.64 42.65 -9.95
C ALA A 293 -4.03 42.08 -10.27
N VAL A 294 -4.11 41.16 -11.24
CA VAL A 294 -5.35 40.45 -11.60
C VAL A 294 -5.33 39.11 -10.89
N THR A 295 -6.34 38.87 -10.06
CA THR A 295 -6.51 37.61 -9.33
C THR A 295 -7.79 36.90 -9.74
N VAL A 296 -7.72 35.58 -9.89
CA VAL A 296 -8.88 34.69 -10.12
C VAL A 296 -8.87 33.64 -9.01
N GLU A 297 -9.97 33.56 -8.24
CA GLU A 297 -10.09 32.59 -7.14
C GLU A 297 -8.87 32.62 -6.17
N GLY A 298 -8.42 33.84 -5.84
CA GLY A 298 -7.30 34.08 -4.91
C GLY A 298 -5.89 33.90 -5.50
N HIS A 299 -5.75 33.49 -6.77
CA HIS A 299 -4.45 33.30 -7.42
C HIS A 299 -4.15 34.46 -8.37
N VAL A 300 -2.93 35.00 -8.34
CA VAL A 300 -2.49 36.03 -9.30
C VAL A 300 -2.30 35.37 -10.67
N VAL A 301 -2.95 35.93 -11.69
CA VAL A 301 -2.90 35.41 -13.07
C VAL A 301 -2.17 36.36 -14.04
N GLY A 302 -1.82 37.55 -13.57
CA GLY A 302 -1.09 38.56 -14.32
C GLY A 302 -1.32 39.98 -13.81
N HIS A 303 -0.88 40.95 -14.59
CA HIS A 303 -0.89 42.36 -14.21
C HIS A 303 -1.52 43.23 -15.31
N LEU A 304 -2.40 44.14 -14.91
CA LEU A 304 -3.11 45.08 -15.78
C LEU A 304 -2.58 46.50 -15.57
N ALA A 305 -1.80 47.00 -16.53
CA ALA A 305 -1.33 48.38 -16.57
C ALA A 305 -2.16 49.18 -17.58
N GLY A 306 -3.03 50.07 -17.09
CA GLY A 306 -3.98 50.78 -17.94
C GLY A 306 -5.02 49.83 -18.57
N VAL A 307 -4.92 49.62 -19.88
CA VAL A 307 -5.70 48.65 -20.68
C VAL A 307 -4.86 47.48 -21.19
N THR A 308 -3.56 47.45 -20.87
CA THR A 308 -2.63 46.40 -21.31
C THR A 308 -2.47 45.34 -20.23
N PHE A 309 -2.87 44.10 -20.55
CA PHE A 309 -2.72 42.96 -19.66
C PHE A 309 -1.45 42.16 -19.99
N THR A 310 -0.66 41.87 -18.96
CA THR A 310 0.55 41.04 -19.03
C THR A 310 0.32 39.76 -18.21
N PRO A 311 0.20 38.58 -18.83
CA PRO A 311 -0.03 37.33 -18.12
C PRO A 311 1.22 36.90 -17.34
N GLU A 312 1.01 36.24 -16.21
CA GLU A 312 2.07 35.59 -15.45
C GLU A 312 2.49 34.27 -16.12
N LYS A 313 3.76 33.88 -16.01
CA LYS A 313 4.27 32.64 -16.60
C LYS A 313 3.83 31.44 -15.74
N GLY A 314 3.06 30.53 -16.32
CA GLY A 314 2.72 29.25 -15.68
C GLY A 314 3.91 28.29 -15.61
N ALA A 315 3.82 27.28 -14.74
CA ALA A 315 4.83 26.22 -14.61
C ALA A 315 4.80 25.22 -15.78
N SER A 316 3.72 25.22 -16.59
CA SER A 316 3.59 24.45 -17.81
C SER A 316 2.89 25.22 -18.94
N ALA A 317 3.11 24.82 -20.19
CA ALA A 317 2.46 25.42 -21.36
C ALA A 317 0.93 25.27 -21.35
N LEU A 318 0.41 24.24 -20.68
CA LEU A 318 -1.03 24.01 -20.54
C LEU A 318 -1.64 24.95 -19.49
N GLU A 319 -0.93 25.16 -18.38
CA GLU A 319 -1.29 26.12 -17.34
C GLU A 319 -1.26 27.56 -17.85
N GLU A 320 -0.25 27.91 -18.65
CA GLU A 320 -0.13 29.22 -19.30
C GLU A 320 -1.35 29.51 -20.21
N LYS A 321 -1.82 28.48 -20.96
CA LYS A 321 -3.01 28.62 -21.81
C LYS A 321 -4.30 28.79 -21.00
N ALA A 322 -4.43 28.09 -19.88
CA ALA A 322 -5.60 28.18 -19.01
C ALA A 322 -5.65 29.51 -18.25
N LEU A 323 -4.52 29.94 -17.68
CA LEU A 323 -4.37 31.25 -17.03
C LEU A 323 -4.68 32.38 -18.01
N ARG A 324 -4.19 32.29 -19.25
CA ARG A 324 -4.50 33.28 -20.30
C ARG A 324 -6.00 33.33 -20.62
N ASN A 325 -6.67 32.18 -20.71
CA ASN A 325 -8.11 32.14 -20.99
C ASN A 325 -8.97 32.67 -19.81
N ALA A 326 -8.59 32.33 -18.57
CA ALA A 326 -9.24 32.85 -17.37
C ALA A 326 -9.04 34.36 -17.23
N ALA A 327 -7.82 34.85 -17.50
CA ALA A 327 -7.49 36.26 -17.45
C ALA A 327 -8.23 37.08 -18.52
N VAL A 328 -8.36 36.60 -19.77
CA VAL A 328 -9.12 37.31 -20.81
C VAL A 328 -10.59 37.49 -20.40
N ARG A 329 -11.20 36.49 -19.75
CA ARG A 329 -12.58 36.59 -19.24
C ARG A 329 -12.69 37.54 -18.05
N ALA A 330 -11.70 37.55 -17.16
CA ALA A 330 -11.62 38.39 -15.98
C ALA A 330 -11.37 39.88 -16.30
N VAL A 331 -10.52 40.17 -17.28
CA VAL A 331 -10.04 41.52 -17.60
C VAL A 331 -11.00 42.29 -18.49
N GLY A 332 -11.81 41.60 -19.31
CA GLY A 332 -12.76 42.22 -20.23
C GLY A 332 -13.71 43.25 -19.58
N PRO A 333 -14.40 42.91 -18.47
CA PRO A 333 -15.28 43.84 -17.76
C PRO A 333 -14.56 45.05 -17.17
N GLU A 334 -13.33 44.89 -16.65
CA GLU A 334 -12.58 45.99 -16.04
C GLU A 334 -11.98 46.94 -17.09
N ILE A 335 -11.56 46.43 -18.26
CA ILE A 335 -11.17 47.28 -19.39
C ILE A 335 -12.37 48.09 -19.89
N ALA A 336 -13.55 47.47 -20.00
CA ALA A 336 -14.78 48.18 -20.39
C ALA A 336 -15.19 49.27 -19.38
N ARG A 337 -14.85 49.12 -18.09
CA ARG A 337 -15.09 50.14 -17.06
C ARG A 337 -14.12 51.33 -17.14
N ARG A 338 -12.93 51.13 -17.71
CA ARG A 338 -11.85 52.14 -17.79
C ARG A 338 -11.82 52.92 -19.12
N LEU A 339 -12.59 52.48 -20.11
CA LEU A 339 -12.83 53.16 -21.39
C LEU A 339 -14.00 54.15 -21.28
#